data_AF-A0A5C8K7V3-F1
#
_entry.id   AF-A0A5C8K7V3-F1
#
_cell.length_a   1.000
_cell.length_b   1.000
_cell.length_c   1.000
_cell.angle_alpha   90.00
_cell.angle_beta   90.00
_cell.angle_gamma   90.00
#
_symmetry.space_group_name_H-M   'P 1'
#
loop_
_entity.id
_entity.type
_entity.pdbx_description
1 polymer ?
#
loop_
_entity_poly.entity_id
_entity_poly.type
_entity_poly.pdbx_seq_one_letter_code
_entity_poly.pdbx_strand_id
1 'polypeptide(L)'
;MSFQNLVIEAELGLNLENSYEKCQLNEVIDEISEEEYAAGRPLLSALVQVRGNRNQGDSFFRLCERLGLGDWKALKKDREFLEQQREACRDFWQNNNNFSSYL
;
A
#
# COMPACT_ATOMS: atom_id res chain seq x y z
N MET A 1 -1.52 -3.13 8.80
CA MET A 1 -2.03 -1.88 9.37
C MET A 1 -3.29 -1.50 8.60
N SER A 2 -4.26 -0.83 9.20
CA SER A 2 -5.44 -0.33 8.47
C SER A 2 -5.22 1.14 8.09
N PHE A 3 -5.99 1.65 7.12
CA PHE A 3 -6.04 3.09 6.78
C PHE A 3 -6.20 4.00 8.01
N GLN A 4 -6.97 3.55 9.01
CA GLN A 4 -7.23 4.31 10.22
C GLN A 4 -5.97 4.50 11.07
N ASN A 5 -5.14 3.46 11.18
CA ASN A 5 -3.91 3.58 11.95
C ASN A 5 -2.89 4.50 11.25
N LEU A 6 -2.79 4.45 9.92
CA LEU A 6 -1.88 5.32 9.17
C LEU A 6 -2.26 6.80 9.29
N VAL A 7 -3.56 7.13 9.18
CA VAL A 7 -4.04 8.52 9.30
C VAL A 7 -3.89 9.05 10.72
N ILE A 8 -4.10 8.19 11.73
CA ILE A 8 -3.95 8.56 13.14
C ILE A 8 -2.46 8.73 13.49
N GLU A 9 -1.59 7.81 13.09
CA GLU A 9 -0.14 7.87 13.40
C GLU A 9 0.58 8.98 12.65
N ALA A 10 0.17 9.28 11.40
CA ALA A 10 0.77 10.36 10.61
C ALA A 10 0.08 11.72 10.81
N GLU A 11 -0.86 11.84 11.75
CA GLU A 11 -1.65 13.06 12.03
C GLU A 11 -2.21 13.74 10.76
N LEU A 12 -2.56 12.95 9.74
CA LEU A 12 -2.89 13.45 8.40
C LEU A 12 -4.18 14.29 8.36
N GLY A 13 -4.96 14.34 9.45
CA GLY A 13 -6.18 15.15 9.57
C GLY A 13 -7.33 14.70 8.65
N LEU A 14 -7.22 13.53 8.03
CA LEU A 14 -8.17 13.02 7.03
C LEU A 14 -9.37 12.34 7.69
N ASN A 15 -10.58 12.73 7.28
CA ASN A 15 -11.81 12.10 7.72
C ASN A 15 -12.08 10.83 6.90
N LEU A 16 -11.71 9.68 7.47
CA LEU A 16 -11.90 8.37 6.85
C LEU A 16 -13.36 7.90 6.78
N GLU A 17 -14.31 8.66 7.34
CA GLU A 17 -15.75 8.46 7.13
C GLU A 17 -16.23 9.12 5.83
N ASN A 18 -15.45 10.06 5.28
CA ASN A 18 -15.71 10.70 4.00
C ASN A 18 -15.09 9.88 2.86
N SER A 19 -15.95 9.32 2.00
CA SER A 19 -15.54 8.53 0.83
C SER A 19 -14.62 9.29 -0.13
N TYR A 20 -14.74 10.61 -0.22
CA TYR A 20 -13.91 11.44 -1.10
C TYR A 20 -12.47 11.55 -0.57
N GLU A 21 -12.30 11.91 0.70
CA GLU A 21 -10.98 12.03 1.34
C GLU A 21 -10.26 10.68 1.40
N LYS A 22 -11.02 9.60 1.60
CA LYS A 22 -10.50 8.23 1.49
C LYS A 22 -10.01 7.91 0.08
N CYS A 23 -10.71 8.36 -0.96
CA CYS A 23 -10.26 8.15 -2.35
C CYS A 23 -8.94 8.88 -2.60
N GLN A 24 -8.84 10.16 -2.22
CA GLN A 24 -7.61 10.92 -2.40
C GLN A 24 -6.42 10.32 -1.65
N LEU A 25 -6.64 9.82 -0.42
CA LEU A 25 -5.58 9.13 0.31
C LEU A 25 -5.13 7.85 -0.38
N ASN A 26 -6.04 7.08 -1.01
CA ASN A 26 -5.64 5.93 -1.82
C ASN A 26 -4.78 6.37 -3.01
N GLU A 27 -5.19 7.42 -3.72
CA GLU A 27 -4.43 7.92 -4.88
C GLU A 27 -3.02 8.37 -4.49
N VAL A 28 -2.88 9.12 -3.39
CA VAL A 28 -1.57 9.56 -2.90
C VAL A 28 -0.69 8.37 -2.49
N ILE A 29 -1.25 7.37 -1.81
CA ILE A 29 -0.50 6.16 -1.42
C ILE A 29 -0.10 5.35 -2.65
N ASP A 30 -0.96 5.28 -3.66
CA ASP A 30 -0.66 4.60 -4.91
C ASP A 30 0.46 5.34 -5.66
N GLU A 31 0.43 6.68 -5.73
CA GLU A 31 1.49 7.51 -6.32
C GLU A 31 2.84 7.33 -5.62
N ILE A 32 2.86 7.41 -4.28
CA ILE A 32 4.08 7.13 -3.50
C ILE A 32 4.57 5.70 -3.78
N SER A 33 3.66 4.73 -3.86
CA SER A 33 4.04 3.35 -4.16
C SER A 33 4.62 3.17 -5.57
N GLU A 34 4.15 3.94 -6.57
CA GLU A 34 4.74 3.97 -7.91
C GLU A 34 6.18 4.51 -7.88
N GLU A 35 6.41 5.62 -7.16
CA GLU A 35 7.75 6.20 -7.01
C GLU A 35 8.71 5.25 -6.27
N GLU A 36 8.25 4.65 -5.17
CA GLU A 36 9.01 3.67 -4.41
C GLU A 36 9.38 2.46 -5.28
N TYR A 37 8.43 1.94 -6.07
CA TYR A 37 8.70 0.84 -6.99
C TYR A 37 9.70 1.22 -8.08
N ALA A 38 9.60 2.43 -8.64
CA ALA A 38 10.58 2.95 -9.60
C ALA A 38 11.99 3.09 -8.99
N ALA A 39 12.07 3.37 -7.67
CA ALA A 39 13.31 3.40 -6.91
C ALA A 39 13.80 1.99 -6.46
N GLY A 40 13.09 0.91 -6.83
CA GLY A 40 13.43 -0.47 -6.45
C GLY A 40 13.03 -0.85 -5.03
N ARG A 41 12.12 -0.09 -4.41
CA ARG A 41 11.62 -0.27 -3.05
C ARG A 41 10.24 -0.94 -3.05
N PRO A 42 9.82 -1.57 -1.94
CA PRO A 42 8.54 -2.27 -1.88
C PRO A 42 7.33 -1.33 -1.79
N LEU A 43 6.20 -1.79 -2.34
CA LEU A 43 4.94 -1.04 -2.39
C LEU A 43 4.36 -0.81 -0.99
N LEU A 44 4.19 0.45 -0.57
CA LEU A 44 3.56 0.78 0.70
C LEU A 44 2.08 0.42 0.72
N SER A 45 1.40 0.55 -0.43
CA SER A 45 0.01 0.15 -0.65
C SER A 45 -0.26 -1.32 -0.28
N ALA A 46 0.77 -2.19 -0.27
CA ALA A 46 0.64 -3.59 0.15
C ALA A 46 0.28 -3.74 1.65
N LEU A 47 0.70 -2.80 2.50
CA LEU A 47 0.44 -2.84 3.95
C LEU A 47 -0.90 -2.23 4.35
N VAL A 48 -1.53 -1.48 3.44
CA VAL A 48 -2.71 -0.68 3.73
C VAL A 48 -3.98 -1.48 3.43
N GLN A 49 -4.71 -1.85 4.48
CA GLN A 49 -5.98 -2.57 4.34
C GLN A 49 -7.18 -1.63 4.33
N VAL A 50 -8.07 -1.81 3.34
CA VAL A 50 -9.38 -1.15 3.28
C VAL A 50 -10.34 -1.81 4.26
N ARG A 51 -10.83 -1.05 5.25
CA ARG A 51 -11.83 -1.50 6.22
C ARG A 51 -13.07 -2.05 5.50
N GLY A 52 -13.46 -3.28 5.83
CA GLY A 52 -14.61 -3.98 5.25
C GLY A 52 -14.27 -4.94 4.10
N ASN A 53 -13.06 -4.89 3.55
CA ASN A 53 -12.56 -5.89 2.60
C ASN A 53 -11.67 -6.90 3.30
N ARG A 54 -11.70 -8.16 2.84
CA ARG A 54 -10.77 -9.21 3.31
C ARG A 54 -9.32 -8.96 2.83
N ASN A 55 -9.15 -8.13 1.80
CA ASN A 55 -7.87 -7.78 1.15
C ASN A 55 -7.74 -6.24 1.01
N GLN A 56 -6.64 -5.78 0.41
CA GLN A 56 -6.21 -4.38 0.27
C GLN A 56 -7.12 -3.52 -0.62
N GLY A 57 -8.19 -4.12 -1.18
CA GLY A 57 -9.05 -3.47 -2.16
C GLY A 57 -8.52 -3.65 -3.58
N ASP A 58 -9.34 -3.23 -4.55
CA ASP A 58 -9.02 -3.40 -5.98
C ASP A 58 -7.96 -2.42 -6.48
N SER A 59 -7.80 -1.28 -5.81
CA SER A 59 -6.79 -0.25 -6.13
C SER A 59 -5.37 -0.82 -6.11
N PHE A 60 -4.99 -1.51 -5.03
CA PHE A 60 -3.68 -2.16 -4.90
C PHE A 60 -3.36 -3.11 -6.07
N PHE A 61 -4.30 -4.00 -6.43
CA PHE A 61 -4.04 -4.96 -7.51
C PHE A 61 -3.99 -4.28 -8.89
N ARG A 62 -4.78 -3.21 -9.11
CA ARG A 62 -4.71 -2.40 -10.33
C ARG A 62 -3.40 -1.64 -10.42
N LEU A 63 -2.87 -1.15 -9.30
CA LEU A 63 -1.54 -0.58 -9.23
C LEU A 63 -0.48 -1.63 -9.62
N CYS A 64 -0.54 -2.84 -9.06
CA CYS A 64 0.38 -3.91 -9.44
C CYS A 64 0.31 -4.23 -10.94
N GLU A 65 -0.88 -4.22 -11.54
CA GLU A 65 -1.04 -4.39 -12.98
C GLU A 65 -0.41 -3.25 -13.78
N ARG A 66 -0.61 -1.98 -13.36
CA ARG A 66 0.02 -0.82 -14.00
C ARG A 66 1.54 -0.87 -13.94
N LEU A 67 2.09 -1.44 -12.87
CA LEU A 67 3.53 -1.65 -12.70
C LEU A 67 4.08 -2.87 -13.46
N GLY A 68 3.21 -3.64 -14.11
CA GLY A 68 3.61 -4.81 -14.91
C GLY A 68 3.84 -6.09 -14.10
N LEU A 69 3.37 -6.16 -12.84
CA LEU A 69 3.52 -7.33 -11.97
C LEU A 69 2.57 -8.49 -12.34
N GLY A 70 1.50 -8.22 -13.11
CA GLY A 70 0.54 -9.22 -13.59
C GLY A 70 -0.89 -8.70 -13.68
N ASP A 71 -1.81 -9.54 -14.17
CA ASP A 71 -3.24 -9.22 -14.25
C ASP A 71 -3.86 -9.05 -12.85
N TRP A 72 -4.55 -7.94 -12.62
CA TRP A 72 -5.05 -7.59 -11.28
C TRP A 72 -6.06 -8.61 -10.74
N LYS A 73 -6.84 -9.29 -11.60
CA LYS A 73 -7.84 -10.30 -11.16
C LYS A 73 -7.15 -11.60 -10.79
N ALA A 74 -6.07 -11.96 -11.48
CA ALA A 74 -5.23 -13.09 -11.13
C ALA A 74 -4.50 -12.84 -9.81
N LEU A 75 -3.83 -11.70 -9.67
CA LEU A 75 -3.13 -11.30 -8.44
C LEU A 75 -4.08 -11.22 -7.24
N LYS A 76 -5.32 -10.78 -7.44
CA LYS A 76 -6.34 -10.73 -6.37
C LYS A 76 -6.71 -12.10 -5.81
N LYS A 77 -6.60 -13.17 -6.62
CA LYS A 77 -6.85 -14.55 -6.20
C LYS A 77 -5.61 -15.20 -5.59
N ASP A 78 -4.43 -14.66 -5.89
CA ASP A 78 -3.16 -15.10 -5.36
C ASP A 78 -2.91 -14.51 -3.96
N ARG A 79 -3.10 -15.35 -2.94
CA ARG A 79 -2.85 -14.96 -1.56
C ARG A 79 -1.37 -14.91 -1.23
N GLU A 80 -0.55 -15.77 -1.86
CA GLU A 80 0.89 -15.81 -1.62
C GLU A 80 1.55 -14.54 -2.15
N PHE A 81 1.14 -14.06 -3.33
CA PHE A 81 1.60 -12.77 -3.85
C PHE A 81 1.37 -11.64 -2.85
N LEU A 82 0.17 -11.57 -2.28
CA LEU A 82 -0.20 -10.55 -1.30
C LEU A 82 0.64 -10.62 -0.02
N GLU A 83 0.91 -11.83 0.46
CA GLU A 83 1.74 -12.07 1.64
C GLU A 83 3.20 -11.71 1.36
N GLN A 84 3.75 -12.10 0.21
CA GLN A 84 5.10 -11.74 -0.22
C GLN A 84 5.28 -10.23 -0.31
N GLN A 85 4.33 -9.49 -0.89
CA GLN A 85 4.42 -8.03 -0.97
C GLN A 85 4.37 -7.37 0.42
N ARG A 86 3.57 -7.92 1.35
CA ARG A 86 3.54 -7.44 2.74
C ARG A 86 4.83 -7.74 3.48
N GLU A 87 5.40 -8.92 3.29
CA GLU A 87 6.64 -9.36 3.92
C GLU A 87 7.82 -8.52 3.39
N ALA A 88 7.96 -8.37 2.08
CA ALA A 88 8.98 -7.52 1.47
C ALA A 88 8.90 -6.06 1.98
N CYS A 89 7.69 -5.53 2.12
CA CYS A 89 7.50 -4.19 2.69
C CYS A 89 7.92 -4.14 4.16
N ARG A 90 7.55 -5.14 4.98
CA ARG A 90 7.99 -5.21 6.39
C ARG A 90 9.50 -5.37 6.50
N ASP A 91 10.12 -6.25 5.75
CA ASP A 91 11.56 -6.52 5.82
C ASP A 91 12.38 -5.29 5.45
N PHE A 92 11.92 -4.54 4.43
CA PHE A 92 12.60 -3.33 4.02
C PHE A 92 12.49 -2.21 5.05
N TRP A 93 11.29 -1.97 5.58
CA TRP A 93 11.02 -0.84 6.49
C TRP A 93 11.31 -1.14 7.97
N GLN A 94 11.33 -2.41 8.39
CA GLN A 94 11.83 -2.81 9.72
C GLN A 94 13.35 -2.70 9.83
N ASN A 95 14.06 -2.67 8.69
CA ASN A 95 15.49 -2.43 8.70
C ASN A 95 15.77 -0.96 9.04
N ASN A 96 16.22 -0.71 10.27
CA ASN A 96 16.55 0.63 10.77
C ASN A 96 17.51 1.42 9.85
N ASN A 97 18.40 0.77 9.10
CA ASN A 97 19.29 1.45 8.17
C ASN A 97 18.54 2.02 6.95
N ASN A 98 17.56 1.28 6.43
CA ASN A 98 16.72 1.77 5.33
C ASN A 98 15.80 2.89 5.85
N PHE A 99 15.21 2.70 7.02
CA PHE A 99 14.32 3.70 7.63
C PHE A 99 15.03 5.03 7.88
N SER A 100 16.29 5.01 8.33
CA SER A 100 17.07 6.24 8.61
C SER A 100 17.74 6.86 7.38
N SER A 101 17.88 6.14 6.27
CA SER A 101 18.54 6.67 5.05
C SER A 101 17.59 7.39 4.10
N TYR A 102 16.27 7.21 4.27
CA TYR A 102 15.24 7.69 3.34
C TYR A 102 14.18 8.59 4.00
N LEU A 103 14.47 9.08 5.20
CA LEU A 103 13.66 10.02 5.97
C LEU A 103 14.28 11.43 5.95
#